data_AF-A0A8T2XJJ9-F1
#
_entry.id   AF-A0A8T2XJJ9-F1
#
_cell.length_a   1.000
_cell.length_b   1.000
_cell.length_c   1.000
_cell.angle_alpha   90.00
_cell.angle_beta   90.00
_cell.angle_gamma   90.00
#
_symmetry.space_group_name_H-M   'P 1'
#
loop_
_entity.id
_entity.type
_entity.pdbx_description
1 polymer ?
#
loop_
_entity_poly.entity_id
_entity_poly.type
_entity_poly.pdbx_seq_one_letter_code
_entity_poly.pdbx_strand_id
1 'polypeptide(L)'
;MARVARTCLRSILKIVNSTLGLVGIAMILYGFWMVRVLQRDMESPSFDDFDSTALWFIYTFLSIGVALCLITCLGHISADSSNGICLSCYMVIIFLLLLLETLVAADILLNSDWVKDLPEDPTGRFHDFREFVESNFDFFKWIAMFIILVQVLS
;
A
#
# COMPACT_ATOMS: atom_id res chain seq x y z
N MET A 1 12.93 -32.66 -11.90
CA MET A 1 12.51 -31.89 -10.71
C MET A 1 12.74 -30.38 -10.85
N ALA A 2 13.95 -29.91 -11.21
CA ALA A 2 14.24 -28.47 -11.32
C ALA A 2 13.32 -27.65 -12.26
N ARG A 3 12.91 -28.22 -13.41
CA ARG A 3 12.00 -27.55 -14.36
C ARG A 3 10.60 -27.32 -13.77
N VAL A 4 10.07 -28.32 -13.06
CA VAL A 4 8.75 -28.24 -12.40
C VAL A 4 8.79 -27.21 -11.28
N ALA A 5 9.85 -27.20 -10.47
CA ALA A 5 10.05 -26.20 -9.42
C ALA A 5 10.10 -24.76 -9.97
N ARG A 6 10.81 -24.54 -11.08
CA ARG A 6 10.89 -23.23 -11.74
C ARG A 6 9.54 -22.76 -12.29
N THR A 7 8.76 -23.66 -12.88
CA THR A 7 7.40 -23.36 -13.34
C THR A 7 6.47 -23.02 -12.17
N CYS A 8 6.57 -23.79 -11.07
CA CYS A 8 5.82 -23.53 -9.86
C CYS A 8 6.13 -22.14 -9.27
N LEU A 9 7.42 -21.83 -9.10
CA LEU A 9 7.86 -20.52 -8.59
C LEU A 9 7.39 -19.36 -9.47
N ARG A 10 7.50 -19.49 -10.79
CA ARG A 10 6.99 -18.48 -11.75
C ARG A 10 5.48 -18.30 -11.63
N SER A 11 4.72 -19.39 -11.41
CA SER A 11 3.28 -19.32 -11.22
C SER A 11 2.93 -18.61 -9.91
N ILE A 12 3.59 -18.95 -8.80
CA ILE A 12 3.39 -18.31 -7.50
C ILE A 12 3.67 -16.81 -7.60
N LEU A 13 4.81 -16.44 -8.20
CA LEU A 13 5.20 -15.05 -8.40
C LEU A 13 4.13 -14.25 -9.16
N LYS A 14 3.55 -14.84 -10.21
CA LYS A 14 2.47 -14.22 -10.98
C LYS A 14 1.18 -14.07 -10.17
N ILE A 15 0.80 -15.10 -9.41
CA ILE A 15 -0.44 -15.08 -8.62
C ILE A 15 -0.35 -14.02 -7.51
N VAL A 16 0.79 -13.97 -6.81
CA VAL A 16 1.08 -12.98 -5.78
C VAL A 16 1.04 -11.56 -6.35
N ASN A 17 1.77 -11.30 -7.44
CA ASN A 17 1.75 -10.00 -8.09
C ASN A 17 0.36 -9.62 -8.62
N SER A 18 -0.38 -10.56 -9.20
CA SER A 18 -1.74 -10.31 -9.67
C SER A 18 -2.68 -9.92 -8.53
N THR A 19 -2.46 -10.45 -7.31
CA THR A 19 -3.25 -10.07 -6.13
C THR A 19 -2.95 -8.63 -5.72
N LEU A 20 -1.67 -8.24 -5.72
CA LEU A 20 -1.25 -6.85 -5.47
C LEU A 20 -1.84 -5.88 -6.50
N GLY A 21 -1.89 -6.27 -7.77
CA GLY A 21 -2.48 -5.46 -8.83
C GLY A 21 -3.99 -5.28 -8.67
N LEU A 22 -4.70 -6.32 -8.24
CA LEU A 22 -6.14 -6.22 -7.96
C LEU A 22 -6.41 -5.27 -6.79
N VAL A 23 -5.59 -5.33 -5.73
CA VAL A 23 -5.64 -4.37 -4.63
C VAL A 23 -5.35 -2.94 -5.14
N GLY A 24 -4.32 -2.76 -5.97
CA GLY A 24 -3.98 -1.46 -6.56
C GLY A 24 -5.12 -0.87 -7.39
N ILE A 25 -5.77 -1.67 -8.24
CA ILE A 25 -6.93 -1.25 -9.03
C ILE A 25 -8.09 -0.85 -8.12
N ALA A 26 -8.39 -1.66 -7.09
CA ALA A 26 -9.44 -1.34 -6.13
C ALA A 26 -9.14 -0.02 -5.39
N MET A 27 -7.88 0.20 -4.99
CA MET A 27 -7.45 1.46 -4.37
C MET A 27 -7.62 2.65 -5.32
N ILE A 28 -7.27 2.50 -6.60
CA ILE A 28 -7.44 3.57 -7.59
C ILE A 28 -8.92 3.90 -7.80
N LEU A 29 -9.77 2.88 -7.97
CA LEU A 29 -11.21 3.07 -8.15
C LEU A 29 -11.84 3.75 -6.94
N TYR A 30 -11.47 3.32 -5.73
CA TYR A 30 -11.93 3.94 -4.50
C TYR A 30 -11.38 5.37 -4.32
N GLY A 31 -10.12 5.62 -4.70
CA GLY A 31 -9.51 6.95 -4.73
C GLY A 31 -10.27 7.91 -5.66
N PHE A 32 -10.59 7.49 -6.89
CA PHE A 32 -11.43 8.28 -7.79
C PHE A 32 -12.82 8.51 -7.23
N TRP A 33 -13.41 7.53 -6.56
CA TRP A 33 -14.68 7.71 -5.87
C TRP A 33 -14.57 8.78 -4.77
N MET A 34 -13.52 8.76 -3.95
CA MET A 34 -13.28 9.80 -2.92
C MET A 34 -13.10 11.19 -3.53
N VAL A 35 -12.35 11.33 -4.64
CA VAL A 35 -12.25 12.61 -5.37
C VAL A 35 -13.63 13.09 -5.82
N ARG A 36 -14.47 12.18 -6.35
CA ARG A 36 -15.82 12.52 -6.81
C ARG A 36 -16.76 12.91 -5.68
N VAL A 37 -16.59 12.34 -4.49
CA VAL A 37 -17.32 12.76 -3.29
C VAL A 37 -16.85 14.16 -2.87
N LEU A 38 -15.54 14.37 -2.74
CA LEU A 38 -14.97 15.66 -2.37
C LEU A 38 -15.41 16.78 -3.33
N GLN A 39 -15.42 16.52 -4.64
CA GLN A 39 -15.90 17.48 -5.65
C GLN A 39 -17.37 17.87 -5.49
N ARG A 40 -18.23 16.97 -4.99
CA ARG A 40 -19.65 17.28 -4.76
C ARG A 40 -19.85 18.17 -3.54
N ASP A 41 -19.04 17.97 -2.51
CA ASP A 41 -19.15 18.72 -1.26
C ASP A 41 -18.58 20.15 -1.38
N MET A 42 -17.79 20.43 -2.43
CA MET A 42 -17.21 21.75 -2.73
C MET A 42 -18.15 22.79 -3.35
N GLU A 43 -19.46 22.51 -3.53
CA GLU A 43 -20.42 23.50 -4.08
C GLU A 43 -20.72 24.70 -3.13
N SER A 44 -20.11 24.77 -1.94
CA SER A 44 -20.17 25.93 -1.03
C SER A 44 -18.79 26.24 -0.42
N PRO A 45 -18.12 27.36 -0.78
CA PRO A 45 -16.69 27.52 -0.51
C PRO A 45 -16.40 28.16 0.86
N SER A 46 -15.61 27.47 1.68
CA SER A 46 -14.66 28.08 2.60
C SER A 46 -13.32 27.35 2.44
N PHE A 47 -12.40 28.01 1.74
CA PHE A 47 -11.34 27.41 0.92
C PHE A 47 -10.05 27.02 1.67
N ASP A 48 -9.95 27.24 2.99
CA ASP A 48 -8.64 27.22 3.65
C ASP A 48 -8.38 26.05 4.62
N ASP A 49 -9.39 25.31 5.11
CA ASP A 49 -9.18 24.38 6.26
C ASP A 49 -9.47 22.90 5.95
N PHE A 50 -10.46 22.60 5.10
CA PHE A 50 -10.79 21.21 4.73
C PHE A 50 -9.89 20.64 3.60
N ASP A 51 -9.15 21.50 2.91
CA ASP A 51 -8.54 21.20 1.62
C ASP A 51 -7.13 20.60 1.71
N SER A 52 -6.50 20.58 2.89
CA SER A 52 -5.16 19.98 3.06
C SER A 52 -5.25 18.53 3.58
N THR A 53 -6.07 18.31 4.61
CA THR A 53 -6.22 17.01 5.29
C THR A 53 -6.87 15.96 4.37
N ALA A 54 -8.03 16.24 3.77
CA ALA A 54 -8.68 15.27 2.89
C ALA A 54 -7.86 14.99 1.61
N LEU A 55 -7.17 16.00 1.11
CA LEU A 55 -6.46 15.96 -0.16
C LEU A 55 -5.18 15.14 -0.08
N TRP A 56 -4.39 15.27 1.01
CA TRP A 56 -3.21 14.42 1.21
C TRP A 56 -3.61 12.94 1.28
N PHE A 57 -4.67 12.60 2.01
CA PHE A 57 -5.12 11.22 2.13
C PHE A 57 -5.52 10.64 0.77
N ILE A 58 -6.31 11.39 -0.01
CA ILE A 58 -6.74 10.93 -1.34
C ILE A 58 -5.54 10.77 -2.29
N TYR A 59 -4.61 11.73 -2.33
CA TYR A 59 -3.43 11.64 -3.21
C TYR A 59 -2.47 10.54 -2.81
N THR A 60 -2.22 10.34 -1.51
CA THR A 60 -1.38 9.24 -1.03
C THR A 60 -2.02 7.89 -1.34
N PHE A 61 -3.32 7.74 -1.11
CA PHE A 61 -4.06 6.51 -1.42
C PHE A 61 -4.04 6.19 -2.92
N LEU A 62 -4.27 7.19 -3.78
CA LEU A 62 -4.19 7.04 -5.23
C LEU A 62 -2.76 6.69 -5.69
N SER A 63 -1.76 7.38 -5.13
CA SER A 63 -0.34 7.14 -5.44
C SER A 63 0.09 5.72 -5.08
N ILE A 64 -0.28 5.23 -3.89
CA ILE A 64 -0.03 3.84 -3.47
C ILE A 64 -0.71 2.87 -4.44
N GLY A 65 -1.97 3.10 -4.81
CA GLY A 65 -2.68 2.25 -5.77
C GLY A 65 -1.98 2.17 -7.14
N VAL A 66 -1.50 3.31 -7.66
CA VAL A 66 -0.73 3.36 -8.91
C VAL A 66 0.61 2.63 -8.75
N ALA A 67 1.33 2.84 -7.65
CA ALA A 67 2.58 2.15 -7.37
C ALA A 67 2.42 0.62 -7.34
N LEU A 68 1.38 0.10 -6.68
CA LEU A 68 1.06 -1.33 -6.64
C LEU A 68 0.79 -1.89 -8.04
N CYS A 69 0.08 -1.15 -8.90
CA CYS A 69 -0.13 -1.53 -10.30
C CYS A 69 1.19 -1.58 -11.09
N LEU A 70 2.08 -0.60 -10.91
CA LEU A 70 3.39 -0.59 -11.57
C LEU A 70 4.28 -1.75 -11.10
N ILE A 71 4.32 -2.01 -9.79
CA ILE A 71 5.04 -3.14 -9.21
C ILE A 71 4.51 -4.46 -9.77
N THR A 72 3.19 -4.59 -9.90
CA THR A 72 2.55 -5.77 -10.49
C THR A 72 2.98 -5.97 -11.94
N CYS A 73 2.94 -4.92 -12.75
CA CYS A 73 3.40 -4.97 -14.15
C CYS A 73 4.87 -5.42 -14.23
N LEU A 74 5.75 -4.84 -13.41
CA LEU A 74 7.16 -5.22 -13.34
C LEU A 74 7.34 -6.67 -12.87
N GLY A 75 6.55 -7.14 -11.92
CA GLY A 75 6.56 -8.52 -11.43
C GLY A 75 6.16 -9.53 -12.51
N HIS A 76 5.13 -9.22 -13.30
CA HIS A 76 4.74 -10.07 -14.45
C HIS A 76 5.81 -10.08 -15.55
N ILE A 77 6.40 -8.93 -15.88
CA ILE A 77 7.49 -8.84 -16.86
C ILE A 77 8.71 -9.62 -16.35
N SER A 78 9.06 -9.47 -15.07
CA SER A 78 10.15 -10.19 -14.40
C SER A 78 9.94 -11.71 -14.44
N ALA A 79 8.73 -12.17 -14.10
CA ALA A 79 8.37 -13.59 -14.14
C ALA A 79 8.48 -14.18 -15.56
N ASP A 80 8.20 -13.37 -16.58
CA ASP A 80 8.21 -13.81 -17.99
C ASP A 80 9.52 -13.58 -18.72
N SER A 81 10.40 -12.74 -18.18
CA SER A 81 11.68 -12.42 -18.77
C SER A 81 12.69 -13.56 -18.58
N SER A 82 13.40 -13.90 -19.65
CA SER A 82 14.62 -14.71 -19.55
C SER A 82 15.84 -13.86 -19.15
N ASN A 83 15.68 -12.55 -18.94
CA ASN A 83 16.75 -11.63 -18.57
C ASN A 83 16.87 -11.48 -17.05
N GLY A 84 18.03 -11.86 -16.51
CA GLY A 84 18.33 -11.73 -15.08
C GLY A 84 18.30 -10.30 -14.55
N ILE A 85 18.53 -9.29 -15.41
CA ILE A 85 18.50 -7.87 -15.00
C ILE A 85 17.08 -7.45 -14.61
N CYS A 86 16.06 -7.91 -15.33
CA CYS A 86 14.66 -7.55 -15.03
C CYS A 86 14.21 -8.11 -13.68
N LEU A 87 14.57 -9.37 -13.42
CA LEU A 87 14.36 -9.99 -12.12
C LEU A 87 15.13 -9.23 -11.03
N SER A 88 16.40 -8.91 -11.25
CA SER A 88 17.20 -8.17 -10.28
C SER A 88 16.64 -6.78 -9.96
N CYS A 89 16.21 -6.01 -10.96
CA CYS A 89 15.59 -4.70 -10.73
C CYS A 89 14.31 -4.82 -9.92
N TYR A 90 13.48 -5.82 -10.24
CA TYR A 90 12.25 -6.10 -9.49
C TYR A 90 12.56 -6.48 -8.03
N MET A 91 13.53 -7.37 -7.78
CA MET A 91 13.94 -7.74 -6.42
C MET A 91 14.47 -6.53 -5.63
N VAL A 92 15.21 -5.62 -6.26
CA VAL A 92 15.69 -4.38 -5.62
C VAL A 92 14.51 -3.49 -5.23
N ILE A 93 13.48 -3.36 -6.07
CA ILE A 93 12.28 -2.60 -5.74
C ILE A 93 11.56 -3.20 -4.53
N ILE A 94 11.33 -4.52 -4.52
CA ILE A 94 10.69 -5.21 -3.38
C ILE A 94 11.51 -5.05 -2.10
N PHE A 95 12.85 -5.16 -2.19
CA PHE A 95 13.73 -4.94 -1.05
C PHE A 95 13.66 -3.50 -0.51
N LEU A 96 13.65 -2.50 -1.39
CA LEU A 96 13.49 -1.09 -0.99
C LEU A 96 12.13 -0.83 -0.33
N LEU A 97 11.06 -1.49 -0.80
CA LEU A 97 9.74 -1.41 -0.17
C LEU A 97 9.75 -2.02 1.23
N LEU A 98 10.36 -3.20 1.41
CA LEU A 98 10.50 -3.82 2.73
C LEU A 98 11.31 -2.94 3.70
N LEU A 99 12.37 -2.29 3.23
CA LEU A 99 13.12 -1.32 4.04
C LEU A 99 12.28 -0.11 4.41
N LEU A 100 11.53 0.45 3.46
CA LEU A 100 10.64 1.59 3.70
C LEU A 100 9.55 1.23 4.72
N GLU A 101 8.90 0.08 4.59
CA GLU A 101 7.88 -0.38 5.53
C GLU A 101 8.46 -0.62 6.93
N THR A 102 9.64 -1.24 7.01
CA THR A 102 10.33 -1.45 8.29
C THR A 102 10.72 -0.12 8.94
N LEU A 103 11.17 0.85 8.13
CA LEU A 103 11.51 2.20 8.61
C LEU A 103 10.27 2.90 9.17
N VAL A 104 9.15 2.90 8.43
CA VAL A 104 7.89 3.52 8.87
C VAL A 104 7.34 2.83 10.11
N ALA A 105 7.38 1.49 10.16
CA ALA A 105 6.95 0.73 11.34
C ALA A 105 7.82 1.03 12.56
N ALA A 106 9.15 1.10 12.39
CA ALA A 106 10.07 1.47 13.47
C ALA A 106 9.82 2.91 13.95
N ASP A 107 9.55 3.84 13.04
CA ASP A 107 9.21 5.22 13.39
C ASP A 107 7.94 5.29 14.23
N ILE A 108 6.84 4.67 13.78
CA ILE A 108 5.57 4.61 14.53
C ILE A 108 5.75 3.96 15.92
N LEU A 109 6.60 2.93 16.04
CA LEU A 109 6.82 2.21 17.31
C LEU A 109 7.75 2.94 18.28
N LEU A 110 8.77 3.65 17.79
CA LEU A 110 9.77 4.33 18.61
C LEU A 110 9.41 5.79 18.91
N ASN A 111 8.66 6.44 18.01
CA ASN A 111 8.23 7.82 18.17
C ASN A 111 6.91 7.87 18.94
N SER A 112 6.95 8.18 20.24
CA SER A 112 5.72 8.31 21.04
C SER A 112 4.78 9.43 20.56
N ASP A 113 5.29 10.32 19.73
CA ASP A 113 4.61 11.51 19.24
C ASP A 113 4.26 11.45 17.75
N TRP A 114 4.37 10.30 17.07
CA TRP A 114 4.10 10.14 15.63
C TRP A 114 2.74 10.67 15.18
N VAL A 115 1.75 10.66 16.09
CA VAL A 115 0.41 11.19 15.83
C VAL A 115 0.44 12.69 15.53
N LYS A 116 1.40 13.44 16.07
CA LYS A 116 1.55 14.89 15.83
C LYS A 116 2.02 15.20 14.40
N ASP A 117 2.58 14.22 13.69
CA ASP A 117 3.01 14.37 12.30
C ASP A 117 1.84 14.21 11.31
N LEU A 118 0.68 13.74 11.79
CA LEU A 118 -0.55 13.71 11.00
C LEU A 118 -1.20 15.10 10.95
N PRO A 119 -1.82 15.47 9.82
CA PRO A 119 -2.68 16.64 9.75
C PRO A 119 -3.84 16.55 10.74
N GLU A 120 -4.32 17.71 11.19
CA GLU A 120 -5.42 17.83 12.13
C GLU A 120 -6.65 17.05 11.61
N ASP A 121 -7.24 16.20 12.45
CA ASP A 121 -8.47 15.46 12.13
C ASP A 121 -9.69 16.30 12.53
N PRO A 122 -10.39 16.95 11.58
CA PRO A 122 -11.56 17.77 11.89
C PRO A 122 -12.75 16.93 12.38
N THR A 123 -12.74 15.62 12.16
CA THR A 123 -13.86 14.74 12.53
C THR A 123 -13.75 14.22 13.96
N GLY A 124 -12.54 14.23 14.54
CA GLY A 124 -12.22 13.59 15.82
C GLY A 124 -12.39 12.07 15.83
N ARG A 125 -12.71 11.44 14.69
CA ARG A 125 -13.00 10.00 14.57
C ARG A 125 -11.75 9.15 14.50
N PHE A 126 -10.58 9.76 14.31
CA PHE A 126 -9.32 9.05 14.33
C PHE A 126 -9.09 8.34 15.68
N HIS A 127 -9.57 8.90 16.78
CA HIS A 127 -9.51 8.25 18.09
C HIS A 127 -10.27 6.92 18.11
N ASP A 128 -11.50 6.89 17.61
CA ASP A 128 -12.31 5.67 17.51
C ASP A 128 -11.62 4.60 16.63
N PHE A 129 -11.02 5.04 15.51
CA PHE A 129 -10.27 4.13 14.63
C PHE A 129 -9.06 3.53 15.34
N ARG A 130 -8.31 4.35 16.09
CA ARG A 130 -7.16 3.90 16.86
C ARG A 130 -7.58 2.88 17.93
N GLU A 131 -8.65 3.16 18.68
CA GLU A 131 -9.18 2.23 19.69
C GLU A 131 -9.64 0.90 19.04
N PHE A 132 -10.25 0.96 17.85
CA PHE A 132 -10.59 -0.23 17.08
C PHE A 132 -9.36 -1.05 16.67
N VAL A 133 -8.27 -0.41 16.24
CA VAL A 133 -7.01 -1.09 15.90
C VAL A 133 -6.36 -1.71 17.13
N GLU A 134 -6.29 -0.98 18.24
CA GLU A 134 -5.70 -1.43 19.50
C GLU A 134 -6.48 -2.61 20.10
N SER A 135 -7.82 -2.56 20.08
CA SER A 135 -8.68 -3.66 20.54
C SER A 135 -8.59 -4.93 19.69
N ASN A 136 -8.16 -4.81 18.42
CA ASN A 136 -8.02 -5.91 17.48
C ASN A 136 -6.55 -6.15 17.06
N PHE A 137 -5.60 -5.77 17.92
CA PHE A 137 -4.18 -5.78 17.58
C PHE A 137 -3.66 -7.13 17.05
N ASP A 138 -4.12 -8.25 17.62
CA ASP A 138 -3.73 -9.58 17.15
C ASP A 138 -4.14 -9.86 15.71
N PHE A 139 -5.31 -9.36 15.28
CA PHE A 139 -5.77 -9.49 13.90
C PHE A 139 -4.89 -8.65 12.95
N PHE A 140 -4.60 -7.41 13.31
CA PHE A 140 -3.71 -6.55 12.53
C PHE A 140 -2.28 -7.09 12.45
N LYS A 141 -1.77 -7.70 13.52
CA LYS A 141 -0.47 -8.38 13.54
C LYS A 141 -0.42 -9.53 12.53
N TRP A 142 -1.49 -10.35 12.45
CA TRP A 142 -1.60 -11.41 11.46
C TRP A 142 -1.65 -10.87 10.02
N ILE A 143 -2.37 -9.77 9.79
CA ILE A 143 -2.38 -9.09 8.49
C ILE A 143 -0.97 -8.62 8.12
N ALA A 144 -0.26 -7.96 9.04
CA ALA A 144 1.10 -7.47 8.79
C ALA A 144 2.07 -8.63 8.46
N MET A 145 2.02 -9.73 9.21
CA MET A 145 2.83 -10.92 8.92
C MET A 145 2.50 -11.53 7.55
N PHE A 146 1.22 -11.53 7.15
CA PHE A 146 0.80 -12.01 5.85
C PHE A 146 1.33 -11.12 4.71
N ILE A 147 1.28 -9.80 4.86
CA ILE A 147 1.81 -8.86 3.87
C ILE A 147 3.31 -9.07 3.66
N ILE A 148 4.09 -9.17 4.75
CA ILE A 148 5.53 -9.42 4.68
C ILE A 148 5.82 -10.77 4.01
N LEU A 149 5.05 -11.81 4.34
CA LEU A 149 5.18 -13.13 3.70
C LEU A 149 4.95 -13.04 2.18
N VAL A 150 3.91 -12.30 1.76
CA VAL A 150 3.57 -12.09 0.35
C VAL A 150 4.69 -11.34 -0.38
N GLN A 151 5.26 -10.28 0.22
CA GLN A 151 6.37 -9.54 -0.38
C GLN A 151 7.65 -10.35 -0.46
N VAL A 152 7.96 -11.17 0.54
CA VAL A 152 9.15 -12.06 0.50
C VAL A 152 8.99 -13.15 -0.57
N LEU A 153 7.75 -13.56 -0.86
CA LEU A 153 7.43 -14.55 -1.88
C LEU A 153 7.34 -13.95 -3.30
N SER A 154 7.22 -12.62 -3.41
CA SER A 154 7.24 -11.87 -4.67
C SER A 154 8.68 -11.59 -5.09
#